data_AF-A0A7I7QGJ1-F1
#
_entry.id   AF-A0A7I7QGJ1-F1
#
_cell.length_a   1.000
_cell.length_b   1.000
_cell.length_c   1.000
_cell.angle_alpha   90.00
_cell.angle_beta   90.00
_cell.angle_gamma   90.00
#
_symmetry.space_group_name_H-M   'P 1'
#
loop_
_entity.id
_entity.type
_entity.pdbx_description
1 polymer ?
#
loop_
_entity_poly.entity_id
_entity_poly.type
_entity_poly.pdbx_seq_one_letter_code
_entity_poly.pdbx_strand_id
1 'polypeptide(L)'
;MTNGVAIIGAGLHPFGRFEGKSAMQMGVDAILAAVADAGIAWQDVQFATGGSWTVANPDAIVGMVGLTGIPFTNVFNACATAASAVKACADGIRLGDYDIGIAIGLDKHPRGAFTEDPALVGMPTWYAENGQYLTTQFFGMKANR
;
A
#
# COMPACT_ATOMS: atom_id res chain seq x y z
N MET A 1 7.26 -6.80 28.69
CA MET A 1 8.14 -5.75 28.11
C MET A 1 7.70 -5.55 26.68
N THR A 2 7.50 -4.32 26.21
CA THR A 2 7.22 -4.05 24.79
C THR A 2 8.55 -3.91 24.05
N ASN A 3 8.77 -4.68 22.99
CA ASN A 3 9.97 -4.52 22.17
C ASN A 3 9.96 -3.13 21.51
N GLY A 4 11.12 -2.48 21.47
CA GLY A 4 11.31 -1.29 20.64
C GLY A 4 11.20 -1.66 19.16
N VAL A 5 10.60 -0.80 18.36
CA VAL A 5 10.43 -1.01 16.90
C VAL A 5 11.06 0.16 16.18
N ALA A 6 11.85 -0.13 15.16
CA ALA A 6 12.49 0.87 14.30
C ALA A 6 12.24 0.54 12.82
N ILE A 7 12.20 1.58 11.98
CA ILE A 7 12.25 1.44 10.53
C ILE A 7 13.73 1.40 10.17
N ILE A 8 14.18 0.27 9.61
CA ILE A 8 15.59 0.06 9.24
C ILE A 8 15.87 0.28 7.75
N GLY A 9 14.84 0.37 6.92
CA GLY A 9 14.96 0.72 5.51
C GLY A 9 13.62 1.13 4.90
N ALA A 10 13.67 1.87 3.80
CA ALA A 10 12.50 2.32 3.06
C ALA A 10 12.72 2.24 1.54
N GLY A 11 11.66 1.97 0.80
CA GLY A 11 11.73 1.84 -0.66
C GLY A 11 10.46 2.36 -1.32
N LEU A 12 10.64 3.03 -2.45
CA LEU A 12 9.55 3.63 -3.21
C LEU A 12 9.86 3.51 -4.71
N HIS A 13 8.96 2.90 -5.47
CA HIS A 13 8.97 3.06 -6.91
C HIS A 13 8.59 4.51 -7.25
N PRO A 14 9.33 5.22 -8.12
CA PRO A 14 9.06 6.62 -8.43
C PRO A 14 7.60 6.87 -8.84
N PHE A 15 7.05 8.01 -8.43
CA PHE A 15 5.73 8.43 -8.89
C PHE A 15 5.77 8.78 -10.39
N GLY A 16 4.78 8.32 -11.15
CA GLY A 16 4.74 8.56 -12.58
C GLY A 16 3.75 7.69 -13.34
N ARG A 17 3.81 7.78 -14.67
CA ARG A 17 3.03 6.97 -15.59
C ARG A 17 3.94 5.91 -16.22
N PHE A 18 3.70 4.66 -15.87
CA PHE A 18 4.51 3.53 -16.32
C PHE A 18 3.65 2.59 -17.15
N GLU A 19 3.71 2.72 -18.47
CA GLU A 19 3.00 1.81 -19.37
C GLU A 19 3.62 0.40 -19.31
N GLY A 20 2.80 -0.64 -19.45
CA GLY A 20 3.25 -2.04 -19.38
C GLY A 20 3.64 -2.56 -17.98
N LYS A 21 3.74 -1.71 -16.95
CA LYS A 21 4.13 -2.13 -15.59
C LYS A 21 2.96 -2.16 -14.61
N SER A 22 2.64 -3.30 -14.01
CA SER A 22 1.51 -3.42 -13.06
C SER A 22 1.82 -2.76 -11.71
N ALA A 23 0.78 -2.51 -10.89
CA ALA A 23 0.95 -2.07 -9.50
C ALA A 23 1.83 -3.04 -8.70
N MET A 24 1.65 -4.34 -8.93
CA MET A 24 2.44 -5.40 -8.31
C MET A 24 3.92 -5.33 -8.70
N GLN A 25 4.23 -5.11 -9.98
CA GLN A 25 5.61 -4.95 -10.43
C GLN A 25 6.28 -3.72 -9.81
N MET A 26 5.56 -2.59 -9.73
CA MET A 26 6.06 -1.40 -9.02
C MET A 26 6.27 -1.68 -7.52
N GLY A 27 5.38 -2.46 -6.91
CA GLY A 27 5.54 -2.92 -5.54
C GLY A 27 6.78 -3.79 -5.34
N VAL A 28 7.10 -4.68 -6.29
CA VAL A 28 8.33 -5.50 -6.24
C VAL A 28 9.57 -4.61 -6.23
N ASP A 29 9.63 -3.57 -7.08
CA ASP A 29 10.78 -2.66 -7.07
C ASP A 29 10.90 -1.92 -5.73
N ALA A 30 9.77 -1.49 -5.16
CA ALA A 30 9.74 -0.82 -3.86
C ALA A 30 10.22 -1.74 -2.73
N ILE A 31 9.82 -3.03 -2.74
CA ILE A 31 10.28 -4.04 -1.78
C ILE A 31 11.79 -4.25 -1.91
N LEU A 32 12.29 -4.45 -3.14
CA LEU A 32 13.73 -4.66 -3.38
C LEU A 32 14.56 -3.44 -2.96
N ALA A 33 14.07 -2.23 -3.19
CA ALA A 33 14.71 -1.01 -2.72
C ALA A 33 14.72 -0.94 -1.18
N ALA A 34 13.62 -1.30 -0.50
CA ALA A 34 13.53 -1.25 0.95
C ALA A 34 14.47 -2.24 1.65
N VAL A 35 14.56 -3.47 1.16
CA VAL A 35 15.49 -4.47 1.74
C VAL A 35 16.95 -4.11 1.46
N ALA A 36 17.24 -3.52 0.30
CA ALA A 36 18.58 -3.03 -0.02
C ALA A 36 18.99 -1.84 0.86
N ASP A 37 18.08 -0.88 1.11
CA ASP A 37 18.30 0.25 2.02
C ASP A 37 18.53 -0.21 3.46
N ALA A 38 17.81 -1.26 3.88
CA ALA A 38 18.02 -1.92 5.18
C ALA A 38 19.30 -2.77 5.27
N GLY A 39 19.98 -3.05 4.14
CA GLY A 39 21.15 -3.91 4.11
C GLY A 39 20.87 -5.39 4.41
N ILE A 40 19.64 -5.85 4.18
CA ILE A 40 19.20 -7.24 4.42
C ILE A 40 18.78 -7.92 3.11
N ALA A 41 18.66 -9.25 3.15
CA ALA A 41 18.11 -10.02 2.06
C ALA A 41 16.59 -10.21 2.22
N TRP A 42 15.88 -10.49 1.13
CA TRP A 42 14.44 -10.79 1.17
C TRP A 42 14.12 -11.99 2.08
N GLN A 43 15.03 -12.95 2.16
CA GLN A 43 14.92 -14.15 2.99
C GLN A 43 14.98 -13.86 4.49
N ASP A 44 15.46 -12.68 4.90
CA ASP A 44 15.51 -12.26 6.30
C ASP A 44 14.15 -11.74 6.79
N VAL A 45 13.26 -11.33 5.86
CA VAL A 45 11.90 -10.90 6.18
C VAL A 45 11.08 -12.10 6.63
N GLN A 46 10.41 -12.01 7.77
CA GLN A 46 9.68 -13.13 8.38
C GLN A 46 8.17 -13.05 8.17
N PHE A 47 7.64 -11.85 7.90
CA PHE A 47 6.22 -11.62 7.62
C PHE A 47 6.02 -10.31 6.86
N ALA A 48 4.86 -10.18 6.24
CA ALA A 48 4.46 -8.97 5.55
C ALA A 48 3.06 -8.51 5.96
N THR A 49 2.85 -7.20 5.93
CA THR A 49 1.53 -6.60 5.95
C THR A 49 1.41 -5.67 4.76
N GLY A 50 0.23 -5.55 4.19
CA GLY A 50 0.08 -4.61 3.09
C GLY A 50 -1.29 -4.59 2.49
N GLY A 51 -1.46 -3.71 1.52
CA GLY A 51 -2.76 -3.52 0.91
C GLY A 51 -2.72 -2.64 -0.31
N SER A 52 -3.84 -2.66 -1.00
CA SER A 52 -4.07 -1.92 -2.22
C SER A 52 -5.55 -1.56 -2.32
N TRP A 53 -5.84 -0.42 -2.92
CA TRP A 53 -7.17 -0.11 -3.39
C TRP A 53 -7.46 -0.77 -4.74
N THR A 54 -6.45 -0.77 -5.64
CA THR A 54 -6.57 -1.16 -7.04
C THR A 54 -6.21 -2.62 -7.33
N VAL A 55 -5.67 -3.35 -6.35
CA VAL A 55 -5.29 -4.76 -6.47
C VAL A 55 -6.07 -5.61 -5.48
N ALA A 56 -6.85 -6.57 -5.99
CA ALA A 56 -7.71 -7.42 -5.18
C ALA A 56 -6.95 -8.43 -4.29
N ASN A 57 -5.80 -8.92 -4.75
CA ASN A 57 -4.92 -9.84 -4.02
C ASN A 57 -3.50 -9.27 -3.99
N PRO A 58 -3.18 -8.37 -3.04
CA PRO A 58 -1.84 -7.80 -2.93
C PRO A 58 -0.83 -8.79 -2.30
N ASP A 59 -1.29 -9.80 -1.56
CA ASP A 59 -0.45 -10.84 -0.94
C ASP A 59 0.33 -11.70 -1.95
N ALA A 60 -0.19 -11.87 -3.17
CA ALA A 60 0.50 -12.57 -4.26
C ALA A 60 1.87 -11.95 -4.62
N ILE A 61 2.16 -10.72 -4.17
CA ILE A 61 3.43 -10.05 -4.42
C ILE A 61 4.61 -10.81 -3.82
N VAL A 62 4.40 -11.54 -2.72
CA VAL A 62 5.43 -12.40 -2.09
C VAL A 62 6.00 -13.40 -3.10
N GLY A 63 5.13 -14.03 -3.89
CA GLY A 63 5.53 -14.96 -4.94
C GLY A 63 6.28 -14.30 -6.10
N MET A 64 6.08 -13.00 -6.31
CA MET A 64 6.78 -12.23 -7.35
C MET A 64 8.18 -11.76 -6.91
N VAL A 65 8.40 -11.52 -5.62
CA VAL A 65 9.72 -11.13 -5.08
C VAL A 65 10.61 -12.35 -4.91
N GLY A 66 10.07 -13.44 -4.36
CA GLY A 66 10.79 -14.68 -4.13
C GLY A 66 10.06 -15.58 -3.14
N LEU A 67 9.99 -16.87 -3.42
CA LEU A 67 9.23 -17.86 -2.64
C LEU A 67 9.89 -18.14 -1.28
N THR A 68 9.57 -17.34 -0.27
CA THR A 68 10.02 -17.50 1.12
C THR A 68 9.00 -18.21 2.01
N GLY A 69 7.72 -18.23 1.61
CA GLY A 69 6.63 -18.84 2.39
C GLY A 69 6.18 -18.02 3.60
N ILE A 70 6.59 -16.75 3.68
CA ILE A 70 6.21 -15.86 4.79
C ILE A 70 4.70 -15.58 4.79
N PRO A 71 4.06 -15.45 5.96
CA PRO A 71 2.68 -14.99 6.05
C PRO A 71 2.56 -13.53 5.58
N PHE A 72 1.45 -13.24 4.89
CA PHE A 72 1.08 -11.88 4.48
C PHE A 72 -0.33 -11.55 4.99
N THR A 73 -0.47 -10.43 5.71
CA THR A 73 -1.78 -9.92 6.14
C THR A 73 -2.23 -8.78 5.24
N ASN A 74 -3.32 -9.02 4.50
CA ASN A 74 -4.00 -7.98 3.73
C ASN A 74 -4.74 -7.02 4.65
N VAL A 75 -4.45 -5.72 4.51
CA VAL A 75 -5.07 -4.62 5.24
C VAL A 75 -5.72 -3.69 4.23
N PHE A 76 -6.90 -3.19 4.57
CA PHE A 76 -7.59 -2.18 3.77
C PHE A 76 -8.18 -1.10 4.67
N ASN A 77 -7.83 0.14 4.39
CA ASN A 77 -8.33 1.32 5.09
C ASN A 77 -8.28 2.56 4.17
N ALA A 78 -8.81 2.41 2.95
CA ALA A 78 -8.81 3.46 1.93
C ALA A 78 -7.42 4.14 1.78
N CYS A 79 -7.37 5.48 1.75
CA CYS A 79 -6.12 6.25 1.65
C CYS A 79 -5.14 6.00 2.82
N ALA A 80 -5.61 5.48 3.96
CA ALA A 80 -4.80 5.20 5.13
C ALA A 80 -4.26 3.75 5.16
N THR A 81 -4.49 2.95 4.11
CA THR A 81 -4.09 1.54 4.03
C THR A 81 -2.61 1.32 4.39
N ALA A 82 -1.70 2.12 3.81
CA ALA A 82 -0.26 1.98 4.11
C ALA A 82 0.08 2.29 5.57
N ALA A 83 -0.59 3.28 6.19
CA ALA A 83 -0.38 3.60 7.61
C ALA A 83 -0.90 2.46 8.51
N SER A 84 -2.04 1.87 8.17
CA SER A 84 -2.57 0.69 8.86
C SER A 84 -1.65 -0.53 8.69
N ALA A 85 -1.06 -0.73 7.51
CA ALA A 85 -0.08 -1.79 7.28
C ALA A 85 1.18 -1.59 8.15
N VAL A 86 1.76 -0.39 8.17
CA VAL A 86 2.92 -0.05 9.02
C VAL A 86 2.61 -0.30 10.49
N LYS A 87 1.42 0.11 10.96
CA LYS A 87 0.97 -0.15 12.34
C LYS A 87 0.91 -1.64 12.64
N ALA A 88 0.27 -2.43 11.78
CA ALA A 88 0.17 -3.89 11.96
C ALA A 88 1.54 -4.58 11.94
N CYS A 89 2.45 -4.14 11.05
CA CYS A 89 3.82 -4.65 11.01
C CYS A 89 4.57 -4.31 12.30
N ALA A 90 4.48 -3.06 12.76
CA ALA A 90 5.13 -2.66 14.01
C ALA A 90 4.56 -3.41 15.21
N ASP A 91 3.26 -3.71 15.24
CA ASP A 91 2.63 -4.45 16.33
C ASP A 91 3.11 -5.92 16.36
N GLY A 92 3.27 -6.59 15.21
CA GLY A 92 3.83 -7.95 15.15
C GLY A 92 5.24 -8.05 15.76
N ILE A 93 6.09 -7.05 15.51
CA ILE A 93 7.43 -6.97 16.10
C ILE A 93 7.36 -6.63 17.60
N ARG A 94 6.52 -5.65 17.96
CA ARG A 94 6.36 -5.18 19.34
C ARG A 94 5.87 -6.29 20.29
N LEU A 95 5.02 -7.18 19.79
CA LEU A 95 4.48 -8.33 20.53
C LEU A 95 5.46 -9.50 20.61
N GLY A 96 6.53 -9.50 19.81
CA GLY A 96 7.55 -10.55 19.78
C GLY A 96 7.18 -11.75 18.92
N ASP A 97 6.20 -11.61 18.02
CA ASP A 97 5.84 -12.68 17.06
C ASP A 97 6.93 -12.82 15.99
N TYR A 98 7.60 -11.71 15.65
CA TYR A 98 8.62 -11.62 14.61
C TYR A 98 9.68 -10.56 14.96
N ASP A 99 10.86 -10.65 14.35
CA ASP A 99 11.96 -9.69 14.46
C ASP A 99 12.01 -8.71 13.27
N ILE A 100 11.75 -9.21 12.06
CA ILE A 100 11.86 -8.44 10.81
C ILE A 100 10.59 -8.63 9.98
N GLY A 101 9.90 -7.52 9.69
CA GLY A 101 8.71 -7.50 8.84
C GLY A 101 8.77 -6.38 7.81
N ILE A 102 7.91 -6.47 6.80
CA ILE A 102 7.76 -5.44 5.77
C ILE A 102 6.30 -4.98 5.65
N ALA A 103 6.10 -3.66 5.55
CA ALA A 103 4.80 -3.06 5.29
C ALA A 103 4.75 -2.51 3.85
N ILE A 104 3.74 -2.91 3.08
CA ILE A 104 3.68 -2.65 1.63
C ILE A 104 2.36 -1.96 1.27
N GLY A 105 2.45 -0.82 0.58
CA GLY A 105 1.31 -0.18 -0.06
C GLY A 105 1.56 -0.08 -1.56
N LEU A 106 0.58 -0.45 -2.38
CA LEU A 106 0.69 -0.34 -3.82
C LEU A 106 -0.63 0.05 -4.47
N ASP A 107 -0.57 0.94 -5.46
CA ASP A 107 -1.72 1.25 -6.30
C ASP A 107 -1.30 1.69 -7.69
N LYS A 108 -2.14 1.38 -8.68
CA LYS A 108 -2.00 1.94 -10.03
C LYS A 108 -3.35 2.35 -10.59
N HIS A 109 -3.60 3.65 -10.58
CA HIS A 109 -4.83 4.23 -11.10
C HIS A 109 -4.78 4.43 -12.62
N PRO A 110 -5.94 4.34 -13.31
CA PRO A 110 -6.08 4.73 -14.70
C PRO A 110 -5.61 6.17 -14.99
N ARG A 111 -5.51 6.50 -16.28
CA ARG A 111 -5.28 7.89 -16.71
C ARG A 111 -6.52 8.73 -16.41
N GLY A 112 -6.31 10.00 -16.09
CA GLY A 112 -7.39 10.94 -15.76
C GLY A 112 -7.41 11.32 -14.28
N ALA A 113 -8.49 11.98 -13.88
CA ALA A 113 -8.75 12.31 -12.50
C ALA A 113 -9.03 11.03 -11.68
N PHE A 114 -8.67 11.06 -10.40
CA PHE A 114 -9.02 9.99 -9.48
C PHE A 114 -10.55 9.90 -9.43
N THR A 115 -11.07 8.73 -9.80
CA THR A 115 -12.48 8.42 -9.80
C THR A 115 -12.63 6.98 -9.35
N GLU A 116 -13.76 6.67 -8.76
CA GLU A 116 -14.09 5.40 -8.17
C GLU A 116 -15.62 5.23 -8.23
N ASP A 117 -16.14 4.05 -7.95
CA ASP A 117 -17.57 3.92 -7.78
C ASP A 117 -18.00 4.54 -6.44
N PRO A 118 -18.84 5.60 -6.43
CA PRO A 118 -19.31 6.23 -5.19
C PRO A 118 -20.00 5.25 -4.24
N ALA A 119 -20.62 4.18 -4.76
CA ALA A 119 -21.25 3.15 -3.95
C ALA A 119 -20.25 2.41 -3.05
N LEU A 120 -18.98 2.28 -3.47
CA LEU A 120 -17.93 1.62 -2.70
C LEU A 120 -17.47 2.42 -1.46
N VAL A 121 -17.81 3.71 -1.41
CA VAL A 121 -17.47 4.61 -0.30
C VAL A 121 -18.71 5.16 0.41
N GLY A 122 -19.86 4.52 0.22
CA GLY A 122 -21.12 4.91 0.88
C GLY A 122 -21.71 6.22 0.36
N MET A 123 -21.39 6.61 -0.87
CA MET A 123 -21.94 7.79 -1.53
C MET A 123 -22.97 7.40 -2.59
N PRO A 124 -24.05 8.20 -2.77
CA PRO A 124 -25.05 7.91 -3.79
C PRO A 124 -24.51 8.18 -5.19
N THR A 125 -24.91 7.38 -6.18
CA THR A 125 -24.42 7.45 -7.56
C THR A 125 -24.56 8.84 -8.20
N TRP A 126 -25.67 9.55 -7.90
CA TRP A 126 -25.93 10.90 -8.41
C TRP A 126 -24.82 11.90 -8.04
N TYR A 127 -24.07 11.65 -6.96
CA TYR A 127 -22.96 12.50 -6.53
C TYR A 127 -21.79 12.48 -7.53
N ALA A 128 -21.52 11.30 -8.12
CA ALA A 128 -20.53 11.17 -9.19
C ALA A 128 -21.08 11.66 -10.54
N GLU A 129 -22.33 11.35 -10.86
CA GLU A 129 -22.98 11.75 -12.12
C GLU A 129 -23.02 13.28 -12.30
N ASN A 130 -23.19 14.03 -11.21
CA ASN A 130 -23.18 15.50 -11.21
C ASN A 130 -21.77 16.11 -11.08
N GLY A 131 -20.70 15.30 -11.21
CA GLY A 131 -19.30 15.76 -11.21
C GLY A 131 -18.69 16.03 -9.82
N GLN A 132 -19.47 15.97 -8.75
CA GLN A 132 -19.03 16.34 -7.40
C GLN A 132 -18.04 15.34 -6.78
N TYR A 133 -17.95 14.13 -7.33
CA TYR A 133 -17.04 13.08 -6.88
C TYR A 133 -15.60 13.22 -7.43
N LEU A 134 -15.38 14.11 -8.40
CA LEU A 134 -14.02 14.40 -8.88
C LEU A 134 -13.28 15.22 -7.82
N THR A 135 -12.20 14.65 -7.27
CA THR A 135 -11.51 15.21 -6.09
C THR A 135 -11.05 16.65 -6.31
N THR A 136 -10.59 16.99 -7.53
CA THR A 136 -10.19 18.36 -7.87
C THR A 136 -11.36 19.34 -7.87
N GLN A 137 -12.54 18.95 -8.35
CA GLN A 137 -13.75 19.79 -8.26
C GLN A 137 -14.23 19.91 -6.81
N PHE A 138 -14.20 18.82 -6.05
CA PHE A 138 -14.55 18.81 -4.63
C PHE A 138 -13.70 19.80 -3.81
N PHE A 139 -12.37 19.72 -3.95
CA PHE A 139 -11.46 20.65 -3.24
C PHE A 139 -11.56 22.08 -3.80
N GLY A 140 -11.71 22.26 -5.11
CA GLY A 140 -11.89 23.57 -5.74
C GLY A 140 -13.17 24.30 -5.27
N MET A 141 -14.27 23.58 -5.07
CA MET A 141 -15.51 24.17 -4.53
C MET A 141 -15.39 24.53 -3.04
N LYS A 142 -14.64 23.75 -2.25
CA LYS A 142 -14.40 24.05 -0.82
C LYS A 142 -13.44 25.21 -0.61
N ALA A 143 -12.45 25.42 -1.49
CA ALA A 143 -11.49 26.52 -1.38
C ALA A 143 -12.10 27.91 -1.62
N ASN A 144 -13.28 27.98 -2.25
CA ASN A 144 -14.01 29.22 -2.50
C ASN A 144 -15.07 29.54 -1.43
N ARG A 145 -14.99 28.88 -0.26
CA ARG A 145 -15.84 29.18 0.91
C ARG A 145 -14.99 29.49 2.12
#